data_AF-A0A935W6I7-F1
#
_entry.id   AF-A0A935W6I7-F1
#
_cell.length_a   1.000
_cell.length_b   1.000
_cell.length_c   1.000
_cell.angle_alpha   90.00
_cell.angle_beta   90.00
_cell.angle_gamma   90.00
#
_symmetry.space_group_name_H-M   'P 1'
#
loop_
_entity.id
_entity.type
_entity.pdbx_description
1 polymer ?
#
loop_
_entity_poly.entity_id
_entity_poly.type
_entity_poly.pdbx_seq_one_letter_code
_entity_poly.pdbx_strand_id
1 'polypeptide(L)'
;MVRRSRDAKFVIYQVLYIFVITVLALKGAEINLGEVVKKENVVSKSVRDSLINVVDSLSKLGLKFNIEIDENVISENKDLKEKLSQLNTQVASLSKKVKETPLPEPVKEKEIKKEETVPSPFSKSLEFLQYATNIAENKGDYIVSIVDPKNNSELIKVEPNSKKEFELTNQNEILIKYANQTDRVKVKNNLPPEVDIKKSTTKMDKGDIFVKDLQKTTCFTVEVRDEKIEQIKVTYSGPITVSGPQQDKKGNLVYNISLNLANTEEKFNSWADRNEQLIDSEGRYKANFFFTAFDTKSKQKTEVGEAFYFTEFSK
;
A
#
# COMPACT_ATOMS: atom_id res chain seq x y z
N MET A 1 -33.47 -8.46 36.94
CA MET A 1 -33.72 -9.90 36.69
C MET A 1 -33.77 -10.16 35.18
N VAL A 2 -32.61 -10.26 34.50
CA VAL A 2 -32.52 -10.56 33.05
C VAL A 2 -31.21 -11.33 32.78
N ARG A 3 -31.17 -12.63 33.08
CA ARG A 3 -30.06 -13.54 32.69
C ARG A 3 -30.52 -14.76 31.89
N ARG A 4 -31.82 -14.90 31.62
CA ARG A 4 -32.40 -16.11 31.00
C ARG A 4 -32.25 -16.20 29.47
N SER A 5 -32.09 -15.09 28.75
CA SER A 5 -32.10 -15.11 27.27
C SER A 5 -30.75 -15.45 26.63
N ARG A 6 -29.64 -15.26 27.35
CA ARG A 6 -28.28 -15.53 26.83
C ARG A 6 -27.92 -17.01 26.88
N ASP A 7 -28.38 -17.72 27.91
CA ASP A 7 -28.18 -19.18 28.06
C ASP A 7 -28.97 -19.98 27.01
N ALA A 8 -30.20 -19.58 26.70
CA ALA A 8 -31.03 -20.30 25.73
C ALA A 8 -30.39 -20.36 24.34
N LYS A 9 -29.78 -19.27 23.87
CA LYS A 9 -29.08 -19.24 22.58
C LYS A 9 -27.85 -20.14 22.56
N PHE A 10 -27.08 -20.16 23.66
CA PHE A 10 -25.89 -20.99 23.77
C PHE A 10 -26.23 -22.49 23.79
N VAL A 11 -27.28 -22.88 24.51
CA VAL A 11 -27.80 -24.26 24.54
C VAL A 11 -28.30 -24.69 23.15
N ILE A 12 -29.01 -23.82 22.43
CA ILE A 12 -29.49 -24.11 21.07
C ILE A 12 -28.32 -24.39 20.12
N TYR A 13 -27.25 -23.58 20.15
CA TYR A 13 -26.09 -23.80 19.28
C TYR A 13 -25.34 -25.10 19.61
N GLN A 14 -25.19 -25.45 20.89
CA GLN A 14 -24.54 -26.71 21.27
C GLN A 14 -25.34 -27.94 20.84
N VAL A 15 -26.67 -27.91 20.99
CA VAL A 15 -27.55 -29.01 20.54
C VAL A 15 -27.50 -29.16 19.02
N LEU A 16 -27.48 -28.05 18.28
CA LEU A 16 -27.42 -28.09 16.82
C LEU A 16 -26.09 -28.65 16.29
N TYR A 17 -24.98 -28.33 16.96
CA TYR A 17 -23.66 -28.88 16.63
C TYR A 17 -23.58 -30.39 16.84
N ILE A 18 -24.09 -30.88 17.99
CA ILE A 18 -24.16 -32.32 18.29
C ILE A 18 -25.10 -33.04 17.30
N PHE A 19 -26.20 -32.41 16.92
CA PHE A 19 -27.13 -32.96 15.93
C PHE A 19 -26.48 -33.11 14.54
N VAL A 20 -25.70 -32.12 14.09
CA VAL A 20 -25.02 -32.20 12.79
C VAL A 20 -23.96 -33.32 12.77
N ILE A 21 -23.18 -33.45 13.85
CA ILE A 21 -22.17 -34.51 13.97
C ILE A 21 -22.83 -35.89 14.01
N THR A 22 -23.93 -36.04 14.77
CA THR A 22 -24.64 -37.32 14.83
C THR A 22 -25.30 -37.66 13.50
N VAL A 23 -25.82 -36.69 12.74
CA VAL A 23 -26.35 -36.91 11.39
C VAL A 23 -25.24 -37.30 10.40
N LEU A 24 -24.06 -36.69 10.49
CA LEU A 24 -22.87 -37.08 9.69
C LEU A 24 -22.41 -38.50 10.01
N ALA A 25 -22.42 -38.88 11.29
CA ALA A 25 -22.09 -40.23 11.73
C ALA A 25 -23.16 -41.27 11.34
N LEU A 26 -24.46 -40.94 11.50
CA LEU A 26 -25.59 -41.79 11.14
C LEU A 26 -25.74 -41.97 9.61
N LYS A 27 -25.35 -40.98 8.81
CA LYS A 27 -25.35 -41.09 7.35
C LYS A 27 -24.19 -41.92 6.78
N GLY A 28 -23.32 -42.47 7.62
CA GLY A 28 -22.34 -43.48 7.20
C GLY A 28 -21.39 -43.00 6.09
N ALA A 29 -20.87 -41.77 6.20
CA ALA A 29 -19.78 -41.33 5.35
C ALA A 29 -18.48 -42.02 5.80
N GLU A 30 -18.12 -43.14 5.14
CA GLU A 30 -16.77 -43.67 5.18
C GLU A 30 -15.80 -42.59 4.66
N ILE A 31 -15.10 -41.91 5.57
CA ILE A 31 -13.99 -41.02 5.21
C ILE A 31 -12.78 -41.91 4.90
N ASN A 32 -12.59 -42.24 3.63
CA ASN A 32 -11.45 -43.01 3.16
C ASN A 32 -10.23 -42.09 3.03
N LEU A 33 -9.32 -42.12 4.02
CA LEU A 33 -8.08 -41.33 4.06
C LEU A 33 -6.96 -41.90 3.15
N GLY A 34 -7.27 -42.91 2.32
CA GLY A 34 -6.29 -43.64 1.50
C GLY A 34 -6.07 -43.11 0.08
N GLU A 35 -6.83 -42.12 -0.39
CA GLU A 35 -6.67 -41.60 -1.76
C GLU A 35 -5.55 -40.56 -1.85
N VAL A 36 -4.32 -41.00 -1.64
CA VAL A 36 -3.10 -40.21 -1.91
C VAL A 36 -2.37 -40.81 -3.11
N VAL A 37 -2.64 -40.19 -4.26
CA VAL A 37 -1.84 -40.18 -5.50
C VAL A 37 -1.83 -41.48 -6.32
N LYS A 38 -2.67 -41.51 -7.37
CA LYS A 38 -2.51 -42.44 -8.50
C LYS A 38 -1.19 -42.12 -9.24
N LYS A 39 -0.42 -43.16 -9.57
CA LYS A 39 0.89 -43.10 -10.27
C LYS A 39 0.89 -42.33 -11.60
N GLU A 40 -0.28 -42.04 -12.13
CA GLU A 40 -0.51 -41.42 -13.44
C GLU A 40 -0.34 -39.89 -13.40
N ASN A 41 -0.35 -39.28 -12.21
CA ASN A 41 -0.15 -37.83 -12.00
C ASN A 41 1.25 -37.44 -11.50
N VAL A 42 2.24 -38.34 -11.59
CA VAL A 42 3.60 -38.05 -11.12
C VAL A 42 4.41 -37.46 -12.27
N VAL A 43 4.58 -36.13 -12.27
CA VAL A 43 5.50 -35.43 -13.18
C VAL A 43 6.91 -35.99 -12.99
N SER A 44 7.60 -36.30 -14.10
CA SER A 44 8.95 -36.88 -14.07
C SER A 44 9.93 -35.99 -13.31
N LYS A 45 10.80 -36.61 -12.50
CA LYS A 45 11.71 -35.93 -11.57
C LYS A 45 12.60 -34.88 -12.26
N SER A 46 13.00 -35.13 -13.51
CA SER A 46 13.83 -34.19 -14.29
C SER A 46 13.10 -32.89 -14.63
N VAL A 47 11.79 -32.93 -14.91
CA VAL A 47 11.00 -31.74 -15.26
C VAL A 47 10.77 -30.89 -14.01
N ARG A 48 10.55 -31.54 -12.86
CA ARG A 48 10.45 -30.88 -11.56
C ARG A 48 11.74 -30.14 -11.21
N ASP A 49 12.89 -30.79 -11.34
CA ASP A 49 14.19 -30.21 -11.00
C ASP A 49 14.54 -29.03 -11.94
N SER A 50 14.14 -29.09 -13.22
CA SER A 50 14.33 -27.99 -14.17
C SER A 50 13.45 -26.78 -13.83
N LEU A 51 12.18 -26.99 -13.46
CA LEU A 51 11.27 -25.91 -13.04
C LEU A 51 11.73 -25.25 -11.74
N ILE A 52 12.23 -26.03 -10.78
CA ILE A 52 12.79 -25.50 -9.53
C ILE A 52 13.99 -24.59 -9.82
N ASN A 53 14.92 -25.02 -10.68
CA ASN A 53 16.08 -24.19 -11.03
C ASN A 53 15.69 -22.86 -11.71
N VAL A 54 14.64 -22.86 -12.52
CA VAL A 54 14.10 -21.65 -13.15
C VAL A 54 13.42 -20.75 -12.11
N VAL A 55 12.60 -21.32 -11.22
CA VAL A 55 11.93 -20.58 -10.14
C VAL A 55 12.96 -19.99 -9.16
N ASP A 56 14.02 -20.72 -8.82
CA ASP A 56 15.09 -20.24 -7.94
C ASP A 56 15.94 -19.14 -8.59
N SER A 57 16.15 -19.21 -9.91
CA SER A 57 16.85 -18.16 -10.65
C SER A 57 16.02 -16.87 -10.73
N LEU A 58 14.70 -17.02 -10.92
CA LEU A 58 13.77 -15.89 -11.04
C LEU A 58 13.43 -15.25 -9.70
N SER A 59 13.38 -16.02 -8.61
CA SER A 59 13.15 -15.51 -7.26
C SER A 59 14.39 -14.80 -6.69
N LYS A 60 15.61 -15.23 -7.05
CA LYS A 60 16.85 -14.46 -6.80
C LYS A 60 16.88 -13.08 -7.47
N LEU A 61 16.10 -12.88 -8.54
CA LEU A 61 15.93 -11.59 -9.22
C LEU A 61 14.84 -10.70 -8.56
N GLY A 62 14.24 -11.13 -7.44
CA GLY A 62 13.32 -10.30 -6.64
C GLY A 62 11.90 -10.18 -7.19
N LEU A 63 11.53 -10.99 -8.19
CA LEU A 63 10.18 -11.01 -8.77
C LEU A 63 9.25 -11.89 -7.92
N LYS A 64 8.16 -11.31 -7.40
CA LYS A 64 7.07 -12.06 -6.75
C LYS A 64 6.11 -12.56 -7.83
N PHE A 65 5.99 -13.87 -7.98
CA PHE A 65 5.04 -14.48 -8.92
C PHE A 65 3.73 -14.79 -8.20
N ASN A 66 2.62 -14.29 -8.76
CA ASN A 66 1.29 -14.81 -8.47
C ASN A 66 0.93 -15.77 -9.61
N ILE A 67 1.01 -17.07 -9.36
CA ILE A 67 0.66 -18.09 -10.36
C ILE A 67 -0.78 -18.49 -10.09
N GLU A 68 -1.70 -17.93 -10.85
CA GLU A 68 -3.09 -18.41 -10.91
C GLU A 68 -3.12 -19.59 -11.90
N ILE A 69 -3.38 -20.79 -11.39
CA ILE A 69 -3.53 -22.00 -12.21
C ILE A 69 -5.00 -22.08 -12.59
N ASP A 70 -5.30 -21.80 -13.86
CA ASP A 70 -6.62 -22.00 -14.43
C ASP A 70 -6.84 -23.49 -14.72
N GLU A 71 -7.74 -24.13 -13.99
CA GLU A 71 -8.01 -25.59 -14.07
C GLU A 71 -8.73 -26.01 -15.36
N ASN A 72 -9.12 -25.07 -16.24
CA ASN A 72 -9.93 -25.35 -17.44
C ASN A 72 -9.15 -25.39 -18.76
N VAL A 73 -7.83 -25.59 -18.76
CA VAL A 73 -7.06 -25.67 -20.01
C VAL A 73 -7.09 -27.10 -20.58
N ILE A 74 -7.81 -27.21 -21.69
CA ILE A 74 -7.93 -28.41 -22.53
C ILE A 74 -6.53 -28.88 -22.98
N SER A 75 -6.30 -30.19 -22.85
CA SER A 75 -5.12 -30.97 -23.22
C SER A 75 -4.42 -30.55 -24.53
N GLU A 76 -3.08 -30.48 -24.48
CA GLU A 76 -2.13 -30.38 -25.60
C GLU A 76 -2.62 -29.67 -26.88
N ASN A 77 -2.25 -28.39 -27.00
CA ASN A 77 -2.52 -27.58 -28.18
C ASN A 77 -1.65 -28.05 -29.37
N LYS A 78 -2.16 -28.96 -30.20
CA LYS A 78 -1.47 -29.60 -31.33
C LYS A 78 -0.83 -28.61 -32.30
N ASP A 79 -1.44 -27.45 -32.50
CA ASP A 79 -0.97 -26.40 -33.41
C ASP A 79 0.38 -25.81 -32.97
N LEU A 80 0.63 -25.70 -31.67
CA LEU A 80 1.89 -25.18 -31.14
C LEU A 80 3.04 -26.18 -31.34
N LYS A 81 2.75 -27.48 -31.31
CA LYS A 81 3.72 -28.56 -31.53
C LYS A 81 4.14 -28.62 -33.01
N GLU A 82 3.20 -28.45 -33.92
CA GLU A 82 3.50 -28.34 -35.36
C GLU A 82 4.33 -27.09 -35.67
N LYS A 83 3.96 -25.93 -35.12
CA LYS A 83 4.74 -24.68 -35.31
C LYS A 83 6.17 -24.79 -34.77
N LEU A 84 6.38 -25.45 -33.62
CA LEU A 84 7.72 -25.71 -33.08
C LEU A 84 8.54 -26.64 -33.98
N SER A 85 7.92 -27.67 -34.56
CA SER A 85 8.62 -28.58 -35.49
C SER A 85 9.05 -27.83 -36.77
N GLN A 86 8.19 -26.96 -37.30
CA GLN A 86 8.46 -26.16 -38.49
C GLN A 86 9.59 -25.16 -38.23
N LEU A 87 9.58 -24.48 -37.09
CA LEU A 87 10.65 -23.57 -36.67
C LEU A 87 11.99 -24.29 -36.52
N ASN A 88 12.01 -25.48 -35.92
CA ASN A 88 13.23 -26.28 -35.80
C ASN A 88 13.77 -26.72 -37.17
N THR A 89 12.91 -27.09 -38.12
CA THR A 89 13.35 -27.38 -39.49
C THR A 89 13.88 -26.14 -40.23
N GLN A 90 13.30 -24.96 -40.00
CA GLN A 90 13.81 -23.71 -40.57
C GLN A 90 15.18 -23.34 -39.99
N VAL A 91 15.38 -23.47 -38.68
CA VAL A 91 16.68 -23.20 -38.02
C VAL A 91 17.76 -24.20 -38.49
N ALA A 92 17.40 -25.47 -38.69
CA ALA A 92 18.31 -26.47 -39.26
C ALA A 92 18.69 -26.16 -40.72
N SER A 93 17.77 -25.58 -41.50
CA SER A 93 18.05 -25.17 -42.89
C SER A 93 18.92 -23.91 -42.98
N LEU A 94 18.72 -22.94 -42.07
CA LEU A 94 19.52 -21.72 -41.99
C LEU A 94 20.95 -22.02 -41.52
N SER A 95 21.13 -22.93 -40.57
CA SER A 95 22.46 -23.34 -40.10
C SER A 95 23.27 -24.10 -41.16
N LYS A 96 22.61 -24.83 -42.07
CA LYS A 96 23.27 -25.37 -43.28
C LYS A 96 23.69 -24.28 -44.26
N LYS A 97 22.84 -23.28 -44.51
CA LYS A 97 23.17 -22.15 -45.42
C LYS A 97 24.35 -21.29 -44.93
N VAL A 98 24.53 -21.14 -43.61
CA VAL A 98 25.64 -20.36 -43.04
C VAL A 98 27.00 -21.07 -43.19
N LYS A 99 27.05 -22.40 -43.40
CA LYS A 99 28.30 -23.14 -43.60
C LYS A 99 28.90 -23.06 -45.00
N GLU A 100 28.12 -22.64 -46.01
CA GLU A 100 28.55 -22.66 -47.42
C GLU A 100 28.96 -21.28 -47.98
N THR A 101 28.85 -20.21 -47.20
CA THR A 101 29.31 -18.88 -47.61
C THR A 101 30.77 -18.67 -47.19
N PRO A 102 31.72 -18.39 -48.10
CA PRO A 102 33.07 -18.01 -47.72
C PRO A 102 33.03 -16.71 -46.92
N LEU A 103 33.74 -16.65 -45.80
CA LEU A 103 33.88 -15.42 -45.02
C LEU A 103 34.55 -14.33 -45.86
N PRO A 104 34.01 -13.10 -45.92
CA PRO A 104 34.74 -11.95 -46.45
C PRO A 104 35.99 -11.69 -45.61
N GLU A 105 37.08 -11.28 -46.26
CA GLU A 105 38.32 -10.88 -45.59
C GLU A 105 38.05 -9.80 -44.52
N PRO A 106 38.76 -9.83 -43.38
CA PRO A 106 38.52 -8.91 -42.29
C PRO A 106 38.91 -7.48 -42.70
N VAL A 107 37.90 -6.64 -42.90
CA VAL A 107 38.07 -5.19 -42.89
C VAL A 107 38.59 -4.82 -41.51
N LYS A 108 39.76 -4.17 -41.45
CA LYS A 108 40.29 -3.59 -40.21
C LYS A 108 39.23 -2.71 -39.57
N GLU A 109 38.61 -3.21 -38.51
CA GLU A 109 37.77 -2.42 -37.63
C GLU A 109 38.62 -1.28 -37.09
N LYS A 110 38.24 -0.04 -37.41
CA LYS A 110 38.69 1.12 -36.64
C LYS A 110 38.23 0.87 -35.22
N GLU A 111 39.16 0.90 -34.27
CA GLU A 111 38.87 0.86 -32.84
C GLU A 111 37.79 1.91 -32.52
N ILE A 112 36.55 1.45 -32.33
CA ILE A 112 35.55 2.23 -31.62
C ILE A 112 36.08 2.27 -30.19
N LYS A 113 36.67 3.42 -29.80
CA LYS A 113 36.99 3.70 -28.40
C LYS A 113 35.77 3.34 -27.57
N LYS A 114 35.89 2.34 -26.69
CA LYS A 114 34.90 2.13 -25.63
C LYS A 114 34.85 3.44 -24.85
N GLU A 115 33.74 4.17 -24.95
CA GLU A 115 33.47 5.27 -24.02
C GLU A 115 33.53 4.68 -22.62
N GLU A 116 34.49 5.13 -21.82
CA GLU A 116 34.61 4.73 -20.43
C GLU A 116 33.33 5.15 -19.72
N THR A 117 32.56 4.17 -19.26
CA THR A 117 31.33 4.43 -18.52
C THR A 117 31.70 4.98 -17.14
N VAL A 118 31.64 6.30 -16.99
CA VAL A 118 31.79 7.00 -15.70
C VAL A 118 30.69 6.53 -14.74
N PRO A 119 30.99 6.29 -13.44
CA PRO A 119 29.98 5.92 -12.46
C PRO A 119 29.00 7.08 -12.19
N SER A 120 27.74 6.73 -11.95
CA SER A 120 26.69 7.72 -11.66
C SER A 120 27.03 8.55 -10.41
N PRO A 121 26.91 9.89 -10.47
CA PRO A 121 27.22 10.79 -9.35
C PRO A 121 26.18 10.75 -8.23
N PHE A 122 25.03 10.11 -8.47
CA PHE A 122 24.00 9.89 -7.48
C PHE A 122 24.04 8.48 -6.91
N SER A 123 23.67 8.37 -5.63
CA SER A 123 23.49 7.07 -4.98
C SER A 123 22.41 6.28 -5.74
N LYS A 124 22.64 4.98 -6.00
CA LYS A 124 21.67 4.10 -6.69
C LYS A 124 20.29 4.03 -6.02
N SER A 125 20.20 4.47 -4.76
CA SER A 125 18.98 4.52 -3.95
C SER A 125 18.29 5.90 -3.94
N LEU A 126 18.72 6.85 -4.78
CA LEU A 126 18.11 8.17 -4.81
C LEU A 126 16.70 8.07 -5.42
N GLU A 127 15.70 8.32 -4.59
CA GLU A 127 14.29 8.32 -4.97
C GLU A 127 13.74 9.73 -4.84
N PHE A 128 13.03 10.18 -5.88
CA PHE A 128 12.39 11.48 -5.88
C PHE A 128 10.87 11.32 -5.80
N LEU A 129 10.20 12.27 -5.17
CA LEU A 129 8.76 12.30 -4.94
C LEU A 129 8.09 13.41 -5.76
N GLN A 130 6.94 13.10 -6.34
CA GLN A 130 6.08 14.09 -6.98
C GLN A 130 5.47 15.05 -5.95
N TYR A 131 5.25 16.30 -6.34
CA TYR A 131 4.61 17.34 -5.52
C TYR A 131 5.30 17.64 -4.18
N ALA A 132 6.54 17.20 -4.00
CA ALA A 132 7.33 17.34 -2.78
C ALA A 132 8.65 18.08 -3.05
N THR A 133 9.29 18.53 -1.97
CA THR A 133 10.63 19.13 -2.02
C THR A 133 11.66 18.01 -2.02
N ASN A 134 12.43 17.92 -3.10
CA ASN A 134 13.43 16.88 -3.29
C ASN A 134 14.84 17.44 -3.11
N ILE A 135 15.75 16.63 -2.57
CA ILE A 135 17.16 17.01 -2.40
C ILE A 135 18.00 16.15 -3.34
N ALA A 136 18.69 16.79 -4.28
CA ALA A 136 19.70 16.14 -5.10
C ALA A 136 21.09 16.42 -4.52
N GLU A 137 21.78 15.37 -4.07
CA GLU A 137 23.15 15.44 -3.53
C GLU A 137 24.13 14.83 -4.53
N ASN A 138 24.94 15.68 -5.18
CA ASN A 138 25.95 15.26 -6.13
C ASN A 138 27.27 14.94 -5.40
N LYS A 139 27.64 13.65 -5.38
CA LYS A 139 28.91 13.18 -4.79
C LYS A 139 30.00 12.93 -5.82
N GLY A 140 29.74 13.26 -7.09
CA GLY A 140 30.70 13.13 -8.18
C GLY A 140 31.45 14.43 -8.46
N ASP A 141 32.38 14.33 -9.42
CA ASP A 141 33.27 15.42 -9.81
C ASP A 141 32.74 16.27 -10.98
N TYR A 142 31.56 15.94 -11.51
CA TYR A 142 30.96 16.59 -12.67
C TYR A 142 29.67 17.31 -12.29
N ILE A 143 29.35 18.38 -13.02
CA ILE A 143 28.05 19.05 -12.90
C ILE A 143 26.95 18.10 -13.37
N VAL A 144 25.87 18.04 -12.59
CA VAL A 144 24.69 17.22 -12.91
C VAL A 144 23.51 18.13 -13.22
N SER A 145 22.92 17.95 -14.40
CA SER A 145 21.67 18.61 -14.79
C SER A 145 20.51 17.61 -14.69
N ILE A 146 19.49 17.96 -13.90
CA ILE A 146 18.22 17.24 -13.87
C ILE A 146 17.25 17.93 -14.83
N VAL A 147 16.68 17.16 -15.74
CA VAL A 147 15.87 17.65 -16.86
C VAL A 147 14.54 16.91 -16.90
N ASP A 148 13.47 17.65 -17.20
CA ASP A 148 12.16 17.06 -17.47
C ASP A 148 12.15 16.46 -18.90
N PRO A 149 11.89 15.16 -19.08
CA PRO A 149 11.87 14.50 -20.38
C PRO A 149 10.79 15.02 -21.33
N LYS A 150 9.68 15.58 -20.83
CA LYS A 150 8.53 15.96 -21.66
C LYS A 150 8.82 17.18 -22.53
N ASN A 151 9.57 18.14 -21.99
CA ASN A 151 9.89 19.42 -22.64
C ASN A 151 11.40 19.67 -22.75
N ASN A 152 12.23 18.73 -22.27
CA ASN A 152 13.68 18.85 -22.17
C ASN A 152 14.13 20.12 -21.41
N SER A 153 13.27 20.66 -20.52
CA SER A 153 13.59 21.83 -19.71
C SER A 153 14.42 21.42 -18.51
N GLU A 154 15.47 22.19 -18.25
CA GLU A 154 16.29 21.99 -17.06
C GLU A 154 15.51 22.39 -15.80
N LEU A 155 15.36 21.42 -14.89
CA LEU A 155 14.71 21.62 -13.59
C LEU A 155 15.72 22.17 -12.58
N ILE A 156 16.92 21.58 -12.54
CA ILE A 156 17.96 22.01 -11.61
C ILE A 156 19.37 21.60 -12.09
N LYS A 157 20.36 22.43 -11.77
CA LYS A 157 21.80 22.11 -11.86
C LYS A 157 22.40 21.96 -10.48
N VAL A 158 23.16 20.89 -10.28
CA VAL A 158 23.86 20.56 -9.04
C VAL A 158 25.36 20.48 -9.31
N GLU A 159 26.12 21.37 -8.69
CA GLU A 159 27.57 21.43 -8.80
C GLU A 159 28.24 20.21 -8.15
N PRO A 160 29.49 19.88 -8.51
CA PRO A 160 30.26 18.81 -7.87
C PRO A 160 30.30 18.96 -6.34
N ASN A 161 30.17 17.85 -5.62
CA ASN A 161 30.21 17.80 -4.16
C ASN A 161 29.24 18.75 -3.46
N SER A 162 28.09 19.04 -4.08
CA SER A 162 27.07 19.95 -3.57
C SER A 162 25.69 19.30 -3.50
N LYS A 163 24.80 19.91 -2.71
CA LYS A 163 23.40 19.53 -2.63
C LYS A 163 22.51 20.69 -3.02
N LYS A 164 21.39 20.40 -3.69
CA LYS A 164 20.40 21.40 -4.05
C LYS A 164 18.99 20.86 -3.93
N GLU A 165 18.11 21.71 -3.45
CA GLU A 165 16.68 21.42 -3.33
C GLU A 165 15.97 21.84 -4.62
N PHE A 166 14.98 21.05 -5.02
CA PHE A 166 14.14 21.34 -6.16
C PHE A 166 12.77 20.68 -5.99
N GLU A 167 11.76 21.24 -6.64
CA GLU A 167 10.41 20.73 -6.57
C GLU A 167 10.04 19.98 -7.83
N LEU A 168 9.41 18.83 -7.66
CA LEU A 168 8.79 18.10 -8.75
C LEU A 168 7.28 18.25 -8.68
N THR A 169 6.63 18.22 -9.83
CA THR A 169 5.18 18.34 -9.96
C THR A 169 4.62 17.03 -10.50
N ASN A 170 4.17 16.99 -11.76
CA ASN A 170 3.53 15.84 -12.40
C ASN A 170 4.49 14.98 -13.25
N GLN A 171 5.80 15.06 -12.96
CA GLN A 171 6.81 14.24 -13.64
C GLN A 171 6.81 12.82 -13.07
N ASN A 172 6.61 11.82 -13.93
CA ASN A 172 6.72 10.39 -13.55
C ASN A 172 8.16 9.86 -13.68
N GLU A 173 8.99 10.55 -14.45
CA GLU A 173 10.39 10.23 -14.66
C GLU A 173 11.16 11.52 -14.94
N ILE A 174 12.46 11.52 -14.62
CA ILE A 174 13.39 12.62 -14.89
C ILE A 174 14.65 12.07 -15.54
N LEU A 175 15.34 12.93 -16.30
CA LEU A 175 16.62 12.63 -16.91
C LEU A 175 17.73 13.32 -16.15
N ILE A 176 18.76 12.56 -15.82
CA ILE A 176 19.94 13.03 -15.10
C ILE A 176 21.11 13.00 -16.08
N LYS A 177 21.58 14.18 -16.48
CA LYS A 177 22.67 14.34 -17.44
C LYS A 177 23.96 14.68 -16.71
N TYR A 178 25.01 13.89 -16.94
CA TYR A 178 26.35 14.07 -16.35
C TYR A 178 27.41 13.48 -17.26
N ALA A 179 28.58 14.12 -17.39
CA ALA A 179 29.76 13.58 -18.11
C ALA A 179 29.45 12.87 -19.46
N ASN A 180 28.49 13.39 -20.25
CA ASN A 180 27.96 12.84 -21.51
C ASN A 180 27.04 11.60 -21.41
N GLN A 181 26.72 11.15 -20.22
CA GLN A 181 25.72 10.12 -19.96
C GLN A 181 24.37 10.73 -19.59
N THR A 182 23.32 9.95 -19.79
CA THR A 182 21.95 10.30 -19.37
C THR A 182 21.32 9.10 -18.69
N ASP A 183 21.09 9.24 -17.39
CA ASP A 183 20.34 8.26 -16.61
C ASP A 183 18.87 8.67 -16.52
N ARG A 184 17.98 7.68 -16.58
CA ARG A 184 16.55 7.89 -16.39
C ARG A 184 16.16 7.39 -15.00
N VAL A 185 15.61 8.28 -14.18
CA VAL A 185 15.16 7.97 -12.82
C VAL A 185 13.65 8.09 -12.75
N LYS A 186 13.00 7.07 -12.19
CA LYS A 186 11.56 7.09 -11.93
C LYS A 186 11.27 7.92 -10.69
N VAL A 187 10.25 8.77 -10.78
CA VAL A 187 9.74 9.57 -9.67
C VAL A 187 8.57 8.82 -9.05
N LYS A 188 8.59 8.66 -7.72
CA LYS A 188 7.50 8.05 -6.96
C LYS A 188 6.42 9.08 -6.66
N ASN A 189 5.22 8.60 -6.35
CA ASN A 189 4.15 9.45 -5.87
C ASN A 189 4.52 10.08 -4.52
N ASN A 190 3.92 11.23 -4.20
CA ASN A 190 4.07 11.84 -2.89
C ASN A 190 3.68 10.87 -1.76
N LEU A 191 4.25 11.08 -0.58
CA LEU A 191 3.80 10.41 0.62
C LEU A 191 2.43 10.96 1.05
N PRO A 192 1.56 10.13 1.66
CA PRO A 192 0.30 10.62 2.19
C PRO A 192 0.54 11.51 3.43
N PRO A 193 -0.32 12.51 3.68
CA PRO A 193 -0.20 13.37 4.87
C PRO A 193 -0.28 12.54 6.15
N GLU A 194 0.48 12.91 7.18
CA GLU A 194 0.40 12.25 8.48
C GLU A 194 -0.70 12.91 9.34
N VAL A 195 -1.57 12.09 9.95
CA VAL A 195 -2.61 12.57 10.88
C VAL A 195 -2.44 11.83 12.20
N ASP A 196 -2.18 12.58 13.27
CA ASP A 196 -1.93 12.06 14.61
C ASP A 196 -3.01 12.58 15.56
N ILE A 197 -3.76 11.68 16.21
CA ILE A 197 -4.83 12.01 17.14
C ILE A 197 -4.35 11.70 18.56
N LYS A 198 -4.23 12.73 19.39
CA LYS A 198 -3.83 12.60 20.79
C LYS A 198 -4.99 12.90 21.72
N LYS A 199 -5.15 12.06 22.74
CA LYS A 199 -6.09 12.32 23.84
C LYS A 199 -5.56 13.45 24.72
N SER A 200 -6.36 14.48 24.91
CA SER A 200 -5.99 15.74 25.60
C SER A 200 -6.67 15.88 26.97
N THR A 201 -7.44 14.89 27.41
CA THR A 201 -8.16 14.91 28.68
C THR A 201 -8.11 13.56 29.39
N THR A 202 -8.14 13.60 30.73
CA THR A 202 -8.33 12.42 31.58
C THR A 202 -9.79 12.19 31.96
N LYS A 203 -10.72 13.06 31.53
CA LYS A 203 -12.15 12.94 31.83
C LYS A 203 -12.78 11.67 31.26
N MET A 204 -12.20 11.12 30.19
CA MET A 204 -12.66 9.88 29.57
C MET A 204 -12.01 8.62 30.18
N ASP A 205 -11.18 8.74 31.22
CA ASP A 205 -10.55 7.61 31.92
C ASP A 205 -11.22 7.26 33.26
N LYS A 206 -12.28 8.00 33.63
CA LYS A 206 -12.98 7.85 34.92
C LYS A 206 -14.28 7.08 34.74
N GLY A 207 -14.84 6.54 35.84
CA GLY A 207 -16.11 5.79 35.81
C GLY A 207 -17.31 6.65 35.43
N ASP A 208 -17.39 7.88 35.97
CA ASP A 208 -18.48 8.81 35.69
C ASP A 208 -18.05 9.78 34.57
N ILE A 209 -18.46 9.50 33.34
CA ILE A 209 -18.13 10.32 32.18
C ILE A 209 -19.41 10.93 31.62
N PHE A 210 -19.59 12.23 31.85
CA PHE A 210 -20.82 12.94 31.46
C PHE A 210 -20.66 13.64 30.12
N VAL A 211 -21.68 13.54 29.25
CA VAL A 211 -21.72 14.22 27.94
C VAL A 211 -21.48 15.72 28.09
N LYS A 212 -22.17 16.37 29.02
CA LYS A 212 -22.06 17.82 29.25
C LYS A 212 -20.63 18.27 29.57
N ASP A 213 -19.84 17.42 30.21
CA ASP A 213 -18.44 17.71 30.52
C ASP A 213 -17.54 17.56 29.30
N LEU A 214 -17.74 16.53 28.49
CA LEU A 214 -16.98 16.30 27.25
C LEU A 214 -17.29 17.36 26.18
N GLN A 215 -18.51 17.89 26.15
CA GLN A 215 -18.89 18.96 25.20
C GLN A 215 -18.21 20.30 25.52
N LYS A 216 -17.80 20.52 26.77
CA LYS A 216 -17.12 21.74 27.23
C LYS A 216 -15.59 21.63 27.29
N THR A 217 -15.06 20.43 27.11
CA THR A 217 -13.64 20.15 27.29
C THR A 217 -13.05 19.71 25.95
N THR A 218 -11.86 20.22 25.61
CA THR A 218 -11.08 19.64 24.52
C THR A 218 -10.66 18.23 24.92
N CYS A 219 -11.19 17.24 24.22
CA CYS A 219 -10.96 15.83 24.53
C CYS A 219 -9.82 15.25 23.69
N PHE A 220 -9.67 15.71 22.46
CA PHE A 220 -8.60 15.31 21.56
C PHE A 220 -7.96 16.52 20.90
N THR A 221 -6.68 16.37 20.56
CA THR A 221 -5.93 17.28 19.70
C THR A 221 -5.44 16.48 18.50
N VAL A 222 -5.76 16.97 17.31
CA VAL A 222 -5.35 16.36 16.04
C VAL A 222 -4.27 17.23 15.41
N GLU A 223 -3.16 16.61 15.07
CA GLU A 223 -2.03 17.23 14.40
C GLU A 223 -1.93 16.63 12.99
N VAL A 224 -1.99 17.48 11.97
CA VAL A 224 -1.79 17.11 10.57
C VAL A 224 -0.42 17.62 10.15
N ARG A 225 0.46 16.70 9.72
CA ARG A 225 1.83 16.99 9.28
C ARG A 225 1.99 16.63 7.81
N ASP A 226 2.59 17.53 7.06
CA ASP A 226 2.95 17.33 5.67
C ASP A 226 4.08 18.31 5.30
N GLU A 227 4.92 17.98 4.32
CA GLU A 227 5.94 18.89 3.81
C GLU A 227 5.32 20.13 3.15
N LYS A 228 4.14 19.99 2.55
CA LYS A 228 3.42 21.01 1.77
C LYS A 228 2.02 21.23 2.33
N ILE A 229 1.97 21.82 3.53
CA ILE A 229 0.73 21.99 4.29
C ILE A 229 -0.35 22.80 3.56
N GLU A 230 0.04 23.72 2.68
CA GLU A 230 -0.85 24.54 1.86
C GLU A 230 -1.63 23.74 0.81
N GLN A 231 -1.18 22.51 0.49
CA GLN A 231 -1.85 21.62 -0.46
C GLN A 231 -2.88 20.72 0.23
N ILE A 232 -2.90 20.70 1.57
CA ILE A 232 -3.72 19.79 2.37
C ILE A 232 -5.08 20.38 2.67
N LYS A 233 -6.12 19.62 2.30
CA LYS A 233 -7.51 19.87 2.66
C LYS A 233 -7.92 18.88 3.76
N VAL A 234 -8.33 19.42 4.91
CA VAL A 234 -8.81 18.61 6.03
C VAL A 234 -10.34 18.61 6.05
N THR A 235 -10.94 17.43 6.20
CA THR A 235 -12.37 17.22 6.44
C THR A 235 -12.57 16.33 7.65
N TYR A 236 -13.70 16.45 8.32
CA TYR A 236 -14.00 15.67 9.52
C TYR A 236 -15.46 15.26 9.56
N SER A 237 -15.76 14.17 10.29
CA SER A 237 -17.12 13.65 10.46
C SER A 237 -17.31 13.09 11.87
N GLY A 238 -18.57 12.98 12.30
CA GLY A 238 -18.96 12.53 13.63
C GLY A 238 -19.58 13.64 14.49
N PRO A 239 -20.07 13.30 15.69
CA PRO A 239 -20.71 14.24 16.61
C PRO A 239 -19.64 15.06 17.36
N ILE A 240 -18.93 15.92 16.64
CA ILE A 240 -17.81 16.70 17.17
C ILE A 240 -17.95 18.18 16.87
N THR A 241 -17.35 18.99 17.74
CA THR A 241 -17.03 20.39 17.45
C THR A 241 -15.53 20.49 17.29
N VAL A 242 -15.10 21.16 16.22
CA VAL A 242 -13.68 21.35 15.89
C VAL A 242 -13.34 22.83 16.04
N SER A 243 -12.31 23.11 16.83
CA SER A 243 -11.72 24.44 16.99
C SER A 243 -10.33 24.46 16.35
N GLY A 244 -10.12 25.38 15.40
CA GLY A 244 -8.90 25.47 14.58
C GLY A 244 -9.21 25.73 13.10
N PRO A 245 -8.21 25.62 12.20
CA PRO A 245 -6.83 25.21 12.48
C PRO A 245 -6.01 26.31 13.17
N GLN A 246 -5.10 25.89 14.05
CA GLN A 246 -3.98 26.71 14.53
C GLN A 246 -2.69 26.12 13.98
N GLN A 247 -1.77 26.97 13.51
CA GLN A 247 -0.44 26.49 13.13
C GLN A 247 0.45 26.41 14.36
N ASP A 248 1.13 25.28 14.53
CA ASP A 248 2.16 25.15 15.56
C ASP A 248 3.47 25.85 15.14
N LYS A 249 4.50 25.79 15.99
CA LYS A 249 5.81 26.39 15.69
C LYS A 249 6.53 25.73 14.50
N LYS A 250 6.09 24.55 14.08
CA LYS A 250 6.65 23.78 12.96
C LYS A 250 5.85 24.00 11.66
N GLY A 251 4.73 24.73 11.72
CA GLY A 251 3.83 24.95 10.58
C GLY A 251 2.77 23.87 10.40
N ASN A 252 2.66 22.89 11.31
CA ASN A 252 1.67 21.83 11.27
C ASN A 252 0.27 22.37 11.62
N LEU A 253 -0.78 21.78 11.04
CA LEU A 253 -2.16 22.16 11.36
C LEU A 253 -2.62 21.41 12.61
N VAL A 254 -3.03 22.16 13.63
CA VAL A 254 -3.53 21.63 14.89
C VAL A 254 -5.00 21.96 15.05
N TYR A 255 -5.79 20.94 15.38
CA TYR A 255 -7.22 21.02 15.63
C TYR A 255 -7.53 20.51 17.04
N ASN A 256 -8.40 21.23 17.74
CA ASN A 256 -8.90 20.83 19.05
C ASN A 256 -10.33 20.32 18.90
N ILE A 257 -10.62 19.16 19.49
CA ILE A 257 -11.88 18.45 19.30
C ILE A 257 -12.59 18.30 20.64
N SER A 258 -13.86 18.68 20.67
CA SER A 258 -14.79 18.35 21.74
C SER A 258 -16.00 17.57 21.19
N LEU A 259 -16.71 16.89 22.09
CA LEU A 259 -17.94 16.18 21.72
C LEU A 259 -19.03 17.21 21.36
N ASN A 260 -19.91 16.86 20.44
CA ASN A 260 -21.11 17.62 20.11
C ASN A 260 -22.24 16.65 19.74
N LEU A 261 -22.93 16.16 20.78
CA LEU A 261 -23.92 15.10 20.64
C LEU A 261 -25.34 15.61 20.90
N ALA A 262 -25.55 16.22 22.08
CA ALA A 262 -26.86 16.68 22.52
C ALA A 262 -26.71 17.91 23.43
N ASN A 263 -27.50 18.94 23.17
CA ASN A 263 -27.45 20.18 23.97
C ASN A 263 -28.37 20.17 25.20
N THR A 264 -29.27 19.19 25.32
CA THR A 264 -30.18 19.01 26.46
C THR A 264 -30.30 17.54 26.85
N GLU A 265 -30.73 17.28 28.08
CA GLU A 265 -30.91 15.93 28.62
C GLU A 265 -31.99 15.14 27.86
N GLU A 266 -33.12 15.77 27.53
CA GLU A 266 -34.19 15.13 26.75
C GLU A 266 -33.72 14.64 25.37
N LYS A 267 -32.88 15.44 24.71
CA LYS A 267 -32.28 15.07 23.41
C LYS A 267 -31.24 13.98 23.57
N PHE A 268 -30.50 13.99 24.67
CA PHE A 268 -29.60 12.90 25.00
C PHE A 268 -30.35 11.60 25.23
N ASN A 269 -31.41 11.59 26.03
CA ASN A 269 -32.23 10.39 26.26
C ASN A 269 -32.83 9.87 24.96
N SER A 270 -33.39 10.76 24.12
CA SER A 270 -33.89 10.39 22.79
C SER A 270 -32.80 9.81 21.88
N TRP A 271 -31.55 10.28 22.02
CA TRP A 271 -30.41 9.75 21.28
C TRP A 271 -30.00 8.39 21.85
N ALA A 272 -29.92 8.24 23.17
CA ALA A 272 -29.57 7.03 23.89
C ALA A 272 -30.53 5.87 23.53
N ASP A 273 -31.84 6.12 23.57
CA ASP A 273 -32.88 5.15 23.22
C ASP A 273 -32.74 4.62 21.77
N ARG A 274 -32.25 5.46 20.85
CA ARG A 274 -32.02 5.09 19.44
C ARG A 274 -30.67 4.42 19.20
N ASN A 275 -29.77 4.50 20.17
CA ASN A 275 -28.36 4.11 20.03
C ASN A 275 -27.91 3.14 21.14
N GLU A 276 -28.82 2.37 21.73
CA GLU A 276 -28.49 1.34 22.72
C GLU A 276 -27.44 0.33 22.22
N GLN A 277 -27.40 0.10 20.90
CA GLN A 277 -26.40 -0.76 20.25
C GLN A 277 -24.96 -0.20 20.30
N LEU A 278 -24.78 1.09 20.62
CA LEU A 278 -23.47 1.74 20.71
C LEU A 278 -22.86 1.66 22.12
N ILE A 279 -23.48 0.89 23.02
CA ILE A 279 -22.96 0.63 24.36
C ILE A 279 -21.83 -0.41 24.30
N ASP A 280 -20.69 -0.07 24.90
CA ASP A 280 -19.54 -0.96 25.01
C ASP A 280 -19.73 -2.03 26.10
N SER A 281 -18.76 -2.94 26.24
CA SER A 281 -18.79 -3.99 27.27
C SER A 281 -18.79 -3.48 28.72
N GLU A 282 -18.42 -2.21 28.93
CA GLU A 282 -18.37 -1.56 30.23
C GLU A 282 -19.66 -0.75 30.52
N GLY A 283 -20.64 -0.74 29.60
CA GLY A 283 -21.89 -0.03 29.78
C GLY A 283 -21.83 1.45 29.38
N ARG A 284 -20.79 1.88 28.66
CA ARG A 284 -20.63 3.26 28.18
C ARG A 284 -21.04 3.38 26.72
N TYR A 285 -21.68 4.49 26.35
CA TYR A 285 -21.91 4.84 24.96
C TYR A 285 -20.61 5.22 24.27
N LYS A 286 -20.44 4.74 23.03
CA LYS A 286 -19.32 5.03 22.15
C LYS A 286 -19.77 5.89 20.97
N ALA A 287 -19.11 7.03 20.76
CA ALA A 287 -19.33 7.88 19.58
C ALA A 287 -18.03 8.08 18.79
N ASN A 288 -17.99 7.57 17.56
CA ASN A 288 -16.82 7.68 16.68
C ASN A 288 -16.80 9.02 15.95
N PHE A 289 -15.59 9.50 15.68
CA PHE A 289 -15.32 10.60 14.77
C PHE A 289 -14.13 10.27 13.88
N PHE A 290 -14.06 10.92 12.71
CA PHE A 290 -13.01 10.69 11.72
C PHE A 290 -12.44 12.01 11.23
N PHE A 291 -11.14 12.03 11.00
CA PHE A 291 -10.40 13.10 10.34
C PHE A 291 -9.78 12.56 9.07
N THR A 292 -9.97 13.29 7.98
CA THR A 292 -9.42 12.97 6.68
C THR A 292 -8.56 14.14 6.22
N ALA A 293 -7.27 13.90 6.01
CA ALA A 293 -6.35 14.82 5.36
C ALA A 293 -6.18 14.39 3.90
N PHE A 294 -6.41 15.30 2.97
CA PHE A 294 -6.34 15.05 1.54
C PHE A 294 -5.39 16.03 0.87
N ASP A 295 -4.32 15.53 0.26
CA ASP A 295 -3.45 16.33 -0.58
C ASP A 295 -4.15 16.58 -1.93
N THR A 296 -4.45 17.85 -2.20
CA THR A 296 -5.19 18.27 -3.39
C THR A 296 -4.39 18.09 -4.69
N LYS A 297 -3.07 18.04 -4.64
CA LYS A 297 -2.17 17.87 -5.79
C LYS A 297 -1.85 16.40 -6.02
N SER A 298 -1.29 15.70 -5.03
CA SER A 298 -0.90 14.29 -5.19
C SER A 298 -2.07 13.31 -5.15
N LYS A 299 -3.25 13.78 -4.70
CA LYS A 299 -4.47 12.97 -4.48
C LYS A 299 -4.33 11.91 -3.40
N GLN A 300 -3.22 11.92 -2.65
CA GLN A 300 -3.06 11.05 -1.49
C GLN A 300 -3.99 11.48 -0.36
N LYS A 301 -4.42 10.50 0.44
CA LYS A 301 -5.31 10.75 1.56
C LYS A 301 -4.96 9.87 2.74
N THR A 302 -5.18 10.42 3.93
CA THR A 302 -5.07 9.70 5.19
C THR A 302 -6.35 9.95 5.97
N GLU A 303 -6.97 8.87 6.44
CA GLU A 303 -8.14 8.91 7.30
C GLU A 303 -7.82 8.21 8.61
N VAL A 304 -8.01 8.92 9.72
CA VAL A 304 -7.80 8.41 11.06
C VAL A 304 -9.03 8.75 11.88
N GLY A 305 -9.53 7.79 12.65
CA GLY A 305 -10.67 7.99 13.52
C GLY A 305 -10.34 7.64 14.95
N GLU A 306 -11.09 8.25 15.87
CA GLU A 306 -11.10 7.84 17.26
C GLU A 306 -12.51 8.01 17.87
N ALA A 307 -12.71 7.59 19.11
CA ALA A 307 -14.00 7.55 19.76
C ALA A 307 -14.03 8.25 21.11
N PHE A 308 -15.19 8.86 21.39
CA PHE A 308 -15.58 9.32 22.72
C PHE A 308 -16.30 8.20 23.45
N TYR A 309 -16.06 8.10 24.75
CA TYR A 309 -16.77 7.21 25.66
C TYR A 309 -17.47 8.05 26.73
N PHE A 310 -18.76 7.81 26.98
CA PHE A 310 -19.56 8.52 27.97
C PHE A 310 -20.73 7.66 28.49
N THR A 311 -21.34 8.09 29.60
CA THR A 311 -22.39 7.34 30.32
C THR A 311 -23.71 8.10 30.29
N GLU A 312 -23.83 9.14 31.11
CA GLU A 312 -25.04 9.93 31.26
C GLU A 312 -24.86 11.37 30.76
N PHE A 313 -25.95 12.15 30.71
CA PHE A 313 -25.90 13.53 30.23
C PHE A 313 -25.13 14.46 31.19
N SER A 314 -25.44 14.38 32.48
CA SER A 314 -24.81 15.13 33.57
C SER A 314 -24.94 14.34 34.88
N LYS A 315 -24.15 14.73 35.89
CA LYS A 315 -24.26 14.22 37.26
C LYS A 315 -25.63 14.51 37.87
#